data_AF-A0A924GC54-F1
#
_entry.id   AF-A0A924GC54-F1
#
_cell.length_a   1.000
_cell.length_b   1.000
_cell.length_c   1.000
_cell.angle_alpha   90.00
_cell.angle_beta   90.00
_cell.angle_gamma   90.00
#
_symmetry.space_group_name_H-M   'P 1'
#
loop_
_entity.id
_entity.type
_entity.pdbx_description
1 polymer ?
#
loop_
_entity_poly.entity_id
_entity_poly.type
_entity_poly.pdbx_seq_one_letter_code
_entity_poly.pdbx_strand_id
1 'polypeptide(L)'
;MFRRLFAPVLAVAVLAGCGSTPPAAEEVPENSSAVDLVNLWRVTGAEGEAVDTWLRLDAGEFQLWRECGMISGSWRATDSLMLASVFGASGSCATGDIPTVDWLEAVAGYTPTDGGWTLVDAAGSPLASLTIDGAPDPIDTAAEFYTQPPEVTDETRAYFAAADALPASLTPPVLPGRWTPDGFTGTTDTFVEFRADGTWEGSDGCNGGAGRWASDADGG
;
A
#
# COMPACT_ATOMS: atom_id res chain seq x y z
N MET A 1 84.48 -7.14 14.45
CA MET A 1 84.02 -7.57 13.11
C MET A 1 83.91 -9.09 13.13
N PHE A 2 82.71 -9.65 13.32
CA PHE A 2 82.25 -10.95 12.77
C PHE A 2 80.81 -11.20 13.23
N ARG A 3 79.94 -11.39 12.25
CA ARG A 3 78.49 -11.56 12.33
C ARG A 3 78.20 -13.05 12.56
N ARG A 4 77.34 -13.41 13.51
CA ARG A 4 76.69 -14.74 13.54
C ARG A 4 75.18 -14.54 13.59
N LEU A 5 74.55 -14.97 12.50
CA LEU A 5 73.11 -15.14 12.36
C LEU A 5 72.65 -16.30 13.24
N PHE A 6 71.55 -16.10 13.97
CA PHE A 6 70.68 -17.18 14.42
C PHE A 6 69.24 -16.81 14.05
N ALA A 7 68.62 -17.68 13.26
CA ALA A 7 67.24 -17.57 12.80
C ALA A 7 66.26 -17.87 13.96
N PRO A 8 65.15 -17.13 14.11
CA PRO A 8 64.07 -17.57 14.98
C PRO A 8 63.17 -18.56 14.23
N VAL A 9 62.90 -19.67 14.90
CA VAL A 9 61.93 -20.70 14.53
C VAL A 9 60.52 -20.08 14.54
N LEU A 10 59.81 -20.21 13.42
CA LEU A 10 58.41 -19.84 13.26
C LEU A 10 57.54 -20.92 13.96
N ALA A 11 56.92 -20.59 15.09
CA ALA A 11 55.87 -21.42 15.69
C ALA A 11 54.51 -20.94 15.15
N VAL A 12 53.94 -21.69 14.20
CA VAL A 12 52.57 -21.49 13.72
C VAL A 12 51.64 -22.16 14.72
N ALA A 13 50.89 -21.36 15.48
CA ALA A 13 49.78 -21.83 16.29
C ALA A 13 48.52 -21.89 15.40
N VAL A 14 48.06 -23.09 15.09
CA VAL A 14 46.77 -23.32 14.42
C VAL A 14 45.68 -23.22 15.47
N LEU A 15 45.02 -22.07 15.56
CA LEU A 15 43.77 -21.92 16.30
C LEU A 15 42.63 -22.45 15.43
N ALA A 16 42.21 -23.69 15.70
CA ALA A 16 40.94 -24.22 15.22
C ALA A 16 39.81 -23.54 16.02
N GLY A 17 39.39 -22.37 15.57
CA GLY A 17 38.19 -21.70 16.05
C GLY A 17 36.97 -22.24 15.30
N CYS A 18 36.04 -22.89 16.01
CA CYS A 18 34.68 -23.05 15.52
C CYS A 18 34.07 -21.65 15.39
N GLY A 19 34.14 -21.08 14.19
CA GLY A 19 33.40 -19.87 13.86
C GLY A 19 31.93 -20.20 13.83
N SER A 20 31.23 -19.99 14.94
CA SER A 20 29.79 -19.80 14.91
C SER A 20 29.54 -18.50 14.17
N THR A 21 29.25 -18.58 12.87
CA THR A 21 28.65 -17.47 12.15
C THR A 21 27.39 -17.08 12.94
N PRO A 22 27.29 -15.84 13.46
CA PRO A 22 26.03 -15.38 14.01
C PRO A 22 24.94 -15.62 12.96
N PRO A 23 23.74 -16.09 13.33
CA PRO A 23 22.64 -16.08 12.37
C PRO A 23 22.58 -14.67 11.77
N ALA A 24 22.47 -14.59 10.45
CA ALA A 24 22.19 -13.32 9.79
C ALA A 24 21.03 -12.69 10.55
N ALA A 25 21.21 -11.44 11.01
CA ALA A 25 20.07 -10.69 11.51
C ALA A 25 19.03 -10.74 10.38
N GLU A 26 17.84 -11.26 10.68
CA GLU A 26 16.70 -11.06 9.78
C GLU A 26 16.62 -9.55 9.60
N GLU A 27 16.91 -9.07 8.39
CA GLU A 27 16.66 -7.68 8.04
C GLU A 27 15.14 -7.51 8.22
N VAL A 28 14.76 -6.78 9.26
CA VAL A 28 13.36 -6.39 9.43
C VAL A 28 13.04 -5.58 8.19
N PRO A 29 12.03 -5.97 7.39
CA PRO A 29 11.65 -5.21 6.21
C PRO A 29 11.48 -3.75 6.61
N GLU A 30 12.14 -2.84 5.88
CA GLU A 30 11.90 -1.43 6.09
C GLU A 30 10.39 -1.17 5.89
N ASN A 31 9.78 -0.44 6.83
CA ASN A 31 8.36 -0.11 6.70
C ASN A 31 8.18 0.73 5.45
N SER A 32 7.20 0.39 4.61
CA SER A 32 6.83 1.26 3.50
C SER A 32 6.41 2.63 4.01
N SER A 33 6.68 3.70 3.25
CA SER A 33 6.13 5.03 3.53
C SER A 33 4.59 5.04 3.53
N ALA A 34 3.95 4.00 2.98
CA ALA A 34 2.52 3.80 3.06
C ALA A 34 1.99 3.79 4.50
N VAL A 35 2.79 3.36 5.49
CA VAL A 35 2.36 3.37 6.90
C VAL A 35 2.06 4.79 7.40
N ASP A 36 2.74 5.80 6.84
CA ASP A 36 2.56 7.21 7.23
C ASP A 36 1.31 7.85 6.61
N LEU A 37 0.61 7.15 5.70
CA LEU A 37 -0.73 7.51 5.25
C LEU A 37 -1.80 7.12 6.29
N VAL A 38 -1.50 6.22 7.24
CA VAL A 38 -2.47 5.81 8.28
C VAL A 38 -2.71 6.96 9.23
N ASN A 39 -3.85 7.63 9.08
CA ASN A 39 -4.23 8.79 9.89
C ASN A 39 -5.69 9.18 9.66
N LEU A 40 -6.10 10.29 10.29
CA LEU A 40 -7.31 11.04 10.00
C LEU A 40 -6.94 12.36 9.31
N TRP A 41 -7.29 12.48 8.03
CA TRP A 41 -6.87 13.58 7.17
C TRP A 41 -8.01 14.52 6.82
N ARG A 42 -7.76 15.83 6.89
CA ARG A 42 -8.60 16.82 6.20
C ARG A 42 -8.34 16.72 4.71
N VAL A 43 -9.40 16.64 3.90
CA VAL A 43 -9.31 16.60 2.44
C VAL A 43 -9.56 17.99 1.86
N THR A 44 -8.67 18.45 0.98
CA THR A 44 -8.85 19.71 0.24
C THR A 44 -8.48 19.55 -1.23
N GLY A 45 -9.03 20.39 -2.09
CA GLY A 45 -8.73 20.40 -3.53
C GLY A 45 -9.33 19.25 -4.34
N ALA A 46 -9.99 18.29 -3.68
CA ALA A 46 -10.71 17.21 -4.34
C ALA A 46 -11.99 17.70 -5.03
N GLU A 47 -12.21 17.28 -6.27
CA GLU A 47 -13.39 17.64 -7.04
C GLU A 47 -14.66 17.13 -6.35
N GLY A 48 -15.64 18.03 -6.16
CA GLY A 48 -16.92 17.71 -5.55
C GLY A 48 -16.92 17.63 -4.01
N GLU A 49 -15.77 17.84 -3.36
CA GLU A 49 -15.68 17.78 -1.89
C GLU A 49 -15.92 19.13 -1.22
N ALA A 50 -16.50 19.08 -0.03
CA ALA A 50 -16.68 20.24 0.84
C ALA A 50 -15.43 20.46 1.71
N VAL A 51 -15.36 21.64 2.35
CA VAL A 51 -14.24 22.01 3.23
C VAL A 51 -14.16 21.10 4.47
N ASP A 52 -15.30 20.51 4.85
CA ASP A 52 -15.43 19.62 6.00
C ASP A 52 -15.42 18.14 5.61
N THR A 53 -14.83 17.81 4.46
CA THR A 53 -14.56 16.42 4.08
C THR A 53 -13.33 15.90 4.81
N TRP A 54 -13.47 14.72 5.42
CA TRP A 54 -12.40 14.03 6.14
C TRP A 54 -12.20 12.61 5.62
N LEU A 55 -10.94 12.19 5.49
CA LEU A 55 -10.57 10.84 5.08
C LEU A 55 -9.80 10.17 6.21
N ARG A 56 -10.41 9.16 6.83
CA ARG A 56 -9.73 8.25 7.76
C ARG A 56 -9.16 7.09 6.97
N LEU A 57 -7.85 6.86 7.07
CA LEU A 57 -7.14 5.74 6.45
C LEU A 57 -6.63 4.82 7.54
N ASP A 58 -7.27 3.67 7.74
CA ASP A 58 -6.84 2.58 8.61
C ASP A 58 -6.12 1.50 7.81
N ALA A 59 -5.57 0.45 8.44
CA ALA A 59 -4.95 -0.65 7.72
C ALA A 59 -5.96 -1.36 6.79
N GLY A 60 -5.87 -1.09 5.49
CA GLY A 60 -6.69 -1.75 4.45
C GLY A 60 -8.10 -1.21 4.27
N GLU A 61 -8.54 -0.28 5.11
CA GLU A 61 -9.89 0.30 5.06
C GLU A 61 -9.84 1.82 5.16
N PHE A 62 -10.71 2.50 4.42
CA PHE A 62 -10.92 3.93 4.55
C PHE A 62 -12.36 4.27 4.93
N GLN A 63 -12.52 5.42 5.57
CA GLN A 63 -13.79 6.07 5.78
C GLN A 63 -13.70 7.53 5.29
N LEU A 64 -14.49 7.88 4.28
CA LEU A 64 -14.64 9.24 3.79
C LEU A 64 -15.92 9.85 4.38
N TRP A 65 -15.75 10.92 5.13
CA TRP A 65 -16.81 11.61 5.83
C TRP A 65 -17.26 12.82 5.03
N ARG A 66 -18.57 12.92 4.84
CA ARG A 66 -19.25 14.01 4.19
C ARG A 66 -20.46 14.40 5.03
N GLU A 67 -21.11 15.51 4.67
CA GLU A 67 -22.37 15.91 5.30
C GLU A 67 -23.46 14.83 5.22
N CYS A 68 -23.45 14.00 4.16
CA CYS A 68 -24.41 12.91 4.01
C CYS A 68 -24.17 11.71 4.93
N GLY A 69 -23.03 11.64 5.64
CA GLY A 69 -22.60 10.47 6.40
C GLY A 69 -21.22 9.98 5.96
N MET A 70 -21.04 8.65 6.00
CA MET A 70 -19.74 8.02 5.78
C MET A 70 -19.79 7.10 4.56
N ILE A 71 -18.78 7.20 3.70
CA ILE A 71 -18.51 6.26 2.62
C ILE A 71 -17.32 5.39 3.05
N SER A 72 -17.45 4.09 2.93
CA SER A 72 -16.46 3.10 3.36
C SER A 72 -15.93 2.33 2.17
N GLY A 73 -14.63 2.04 2.21
CA GLY A 73 -13.98 1.29 1.16
C GLY A 73 -12.68 0.67 1.61
N SER A 74 -12.03 -0.06 0.71
CA SER A 74 -10.71 -0.60 0.93
C SER A 74 -9.66 0.26 0.26
N TRP A 75 -8.44 0.24 0.77
CA TRP A 75 -7.29 0.84 0.11
C TRP A 75 -6.03 0.01 0.33
N ARG A 76 -5.06 0.22 -0.55
CA ARG A 76 -3.73 -0.40 -0.49
C ARG A 76 -2.72 0.62 -0.99
N ALA A 77 -1.51 0.57 -0.47
CA ALA A 77 -0.41 1.38 -0.98
C ALA A 77 0.93 0.62 -0.87
N THR A 78 1.85 1.01 -1.76
CA THR A 78 3.29 0.75 -1.69
C THR A 78 3.99 2.08 -1.37
N ASP A 79 5.31 2.20 -1.55
CA ASP A 79 6.03 3.46 -1.34
C ASP A 79 5.62 4.59 -2.29
N SER A 80 5.02 4.26 -3.44
CA SER A 80 4.65 5.25 -4.45
C SER A 80 3.26 5.08 -5.03
N LEU A 81 2.69 3.87 -4.95
CA LEU A 81 1.37 3.56 -5.46
C LEU A 81 0.33 3.62 -4.36
N MET A 82 -0.88 4.07 -4.70
CA MET A 82 -2.05 3.96 -3.84
C MET A 82 -3.26 3.64 -4.70
N LEU A 83 -4.11 2.74 -4.22
CA LEU A 83 -5.40 2.42 -4.81
C LEU A 83 -6.47 2.45 -3.71
N ALA A 84 -7.67 2.87 -4.08
CA ALA A 84 -8.84 2.83 -3.22
C ALA A 84 -10.07 2.35 -4.00
N SER A 85 -11.00 1.70 -3.31
CA SER A 85 -12.25 1.20 -3.88
C SER A 85 -13.37 1.31 -2.86
N VAL A 86 -14.51 1.87 -3.25
CA VAL A 86 -15.68 1.96 -2.36
C VAL A 86 -16.39 0.60 -2.27
N PHE A 87 -16.87 0.22 -1.08
CA PHE A 87 -17.74 -0.96 -0.92
C PHE A 87 -19.00 -0.69 -0.09
N GLY A 88 -19.14 0.48 0.53
CA GLY A 88 -20.28 0.76 1.41
C GLY A 88 -20.48 2.24 1.71
N ALA A 89 -21.64 2.54 2.27
CA ALA A 89 -21.96 3.87 2.75
C ALA A 89 -23.00 3.81 3.89
N SER A 90 -23.11 4.90 4.64
CA SER A 90 -24.09 5.09 5.72
C SER A 90 -24.70 6.49 5.68
N GLY A 91 -25.71 6.72 6.52
CA GLY A 91 -26.45 7.99 6.53
C GLY A 91 -27.26 8.19 5.24
N SER A 92 -27.39 9.42 4.79
CA SER A 92 -28.00 9.76 3.50
C SER A 92 -27.07 9.53 2.31
N CYS A 93 -25.79 9.18 2.52
CA CYS A 93 -24.92 8.73 1.43
C CYS A 93 -25.35 7.36 0.87
N ALA A 94 -26.14 6.57 1.61
CA ALA A 94 -26.64 5.28 1.16
C ALA A 94 -27.99 5.42 0.42
N THR A 95 -27.94 5.69 -0.90
CA THR A 95 -29.13 6.00 -1.73
C THR A 95 -29.73 4.82 -2.48
N GLY A 96 -29.35 3.59 -2.16
CA GLY A 96 -29.82 2.35 -2.81
C GLY A 96 -28.76 1.66 -3.68
N ASP A 97 -27.82 2.44 -4.20
CA ASP A 97 -26.58 1.98 -4.83
C ASP A 97 -25.37 2.39 -3.97
N ILE A 98 -24.24 1.70 -4.14
CA ILE A 98 -22.98 2.11 -3.52
C ILE A 98 -22.51 3.40 -4.23
N PRO A 99 -22.25 4.50 -3.49
CA PRO A 99 -21.78 5.74 -4.11
C PRO A 99 -20.38 5.57 -4.70
N THR A 100 -20.07 6.30 -5.77
CA THR A 100 -18.70 6.42 -6.28
C THR A 100 -17.97 7.59 -5.61
N VAL A 101 -16.64 7.51 -5.59
CA VAL A 101 -15.78 8.61 -5.17
C VAL A 101 -14.71 8.76 -6.24
N ASP A 102 -15.09 9.34 -7.38
CA ASP A 102 -14.31 9.35 -8.61
C ASP A 102 -12.86 9.83 -8.40
N TRP A 103 -12.65 10.90 -7.62
CA TRP A 103 -11.31 11.41 -7.35
C TRP A 103 -10.45 10.44 -6.52
N LEU A 104 -11.05 9.70 -5.59
CA LEU A 104 -10.33 8.75 -4.73
C LEU A 104 -10.04 7.45 -5.49
N GLU A 105 -10.96 7.01 -6.34
CA GLU A 105 -10.82 5.81 -7.18
C GLU A 105 -9.89 6.05 -8.39
N ALA A 106 -9.63 7.33 -8.73
CA ALA A 106 -8.65 7.76 -9.71
C ALA A 106 -7.22 7.87 -9.15
N VAL A 107 -7.03 7.80 -7.82
CA VAL A 107 -5.70 7.82 -7.20
C VAL A 107 -4.87 6.65 -7.72
N ALA A 108 -3.64 6.95 -8.11
CA ALA A 108 -2.64 5.97 -8.50
C ALA A 108 -1.34 6.12 -7.70
N GLY A 109 -1.18 7.20 -6.95
CA GLY A 109 0.00 7.44 -6.14
C GLY A 109 -0.16 8.61 -5.19
N TYR A 110 0.92 8.92 -4.48
CA TYR A 110 0.94 9.97 -3.47
C TYR A 110 2.34 10.56 -3.31
N THR A 111 2.41 11.81 -2.87
CA THR A 111 3.67 12.54 -2.68
C THR A 111 3.68 13.30 -1.36
N PRO A 112 4.80 13.29 -0.61
CA PRO A 112 4.88 13.97 0.68
C PRO A 112 4.86 15.49 0.52
N THR A 113 4.21 16.16 1.46
CA THR A 113 4.20 17.63 1.59
C THR A 113 4.61 18.03 3.01
N ASP A 114 4.73 19.35 3.25
CA ASP A 114 4.97 19.86 4.60
C ASP A 114 3.73 19.59 5.49
N GLY A 115 3.77 18.48 6.23
CA GLY A 115 2.73 18.10 7.19
C GLY A 115 1.59 17.25 6.63
N GLY A 116 1.79 16.62 5.47
CA GLY A 116 0.78 15.73 4.88
C GLY A 116 1.17 15.16 3.54
N TRP A 117 0.16 14.98 2.67
CA TRP A 117 0.32 14.29 1.39
C TRP A 117 -0.49 14.95 0.29
N THR A 118 -0.01 14.86 -0.95
CA THR A 118 -0.81 15.10 -2.15
C THR A 118 -1.07 13.77 -2.83
N LEU A 119 -2.33 13.43 -3.02
CA LEU A 119 -2.77 12.28 -3.81
C LEU A 119 -2.80 12.66 -5.28
N VAL A 120 -2.31 11.76 -6.14
CA VAL A 120 -2.14 12.01 -7.57
C VAL A 120 -2.76 10.91 -8.43
N ASP A 121 -3.15 11.29 -9.65
CA ASP A 121 -3.58 10.34 -10.68
C ASP A 121 -2.39 9.61 -11.33
N ALA A 122 -2.68 8.71 -12.28
CA ALA A 122 -1.65 7.94 -13.00
C ALA A 122 -0.72 8.81 -13.88
N ALA A 123 -1.11 10.05 -14.20
CA ALA A 123 -0.28 11.02 -14.91
C ALA A 123 0.55 11.90 -13.95
N GLY A 124 0.38 11.75 -12.63
CA GLY A 124 1.00 12.58 -11.60
C GLY A 124 0.28 13.91 -11.36
N SER A 125 -0.94 14.10 -11.89
CA SER A 125 -1.74 15.29 -11.63
C SER A 125 -2.32 15.24 -10.22
N PRO A 126 -2.33 16.36 -9.47
CA PRO A 126 -2.89 16.39 -8.13
C PRO A 126 -4.42 16.21 -8.16
N LEU A 127 -4.90 15.29 -7.32
CA LEU A 127 -6.33 15.00 -7.12
C LEU A 127 -6.84 15.56 -5.78
N ALA A 128 -6.04 15.46 -4.72
CA ALA A 128 -6.41 15.92 -3.39
C ALA A 128 -5.18 16.24 -2.54
N SER A 129 -5.32 17.14 -1.57
CA SER A 129 -4.33 17.37 -0.52
C SER A 129 -4.89 16.90 0.83
N LEU A 130 -4.06 16.16 1.56
CA LEU A 130 -4.31 15.60 2.87
C LEU A 130 -3.49 16.35 3.91
N THR A 131 -4.13 16.90 4.93
CA THR A 131 -3.45 17.65 6.01
C THR A 131 -4.03 17.31 7.38
N ILE A 132 -3.22 17.42 8.43
CA ILE A 132 -3.69 17.32 9.82
C ILE A 132 -4.13 18.72 10.27
N ASP A 133 -5.41 19.04 10.11
CA ASP A 133 -6.00 20.33 10.48
C ASP A 133 -7.29 20.16 11.29
N GLY A 134 -7.12 19.72 12.55
CA GLY A 134 -8.20 19.50 13.51
C GLY A 134 -8.72 18.06 13.53
N ALA A 135 -10.02 17.91 13.80
CA ALA A 135 -10.76 16.65 13.75
C ALA A 135 -12.16 16.90 13.15
N PRO A 136 -12.82 15.89 12.56
CA PRO A 136 -14.20 16.00 12.10
C PRO A 136 -15.14 16.24 13.27
N ASP A 137 -16.22 16.97 13.01
CA ASP A 137 -17.36 16.99 13.93
C ASP A 137 -17.94 15.58 14.05
N PRO A 138 -18.32 15.13 15.27
CA PRO A 138 -18.92 13.81 15.45
C PRO A 138 -20.20 13.66 14.64
N ILE A 139 -20.34 12.53 13.94
CA ILE A 139 -21.63 12.11 13.38
C ILE A 139 -22.41 11.41 14.49
N ASP A 140 -23.60 11.90 14.84
CA ASP A 140 -24.41 11.40 15.98
C ASP A 140 -24.60 9.87 16.02
N THR A 141 -24.64 9.23 14.85
CA THR A 141 -24.83 7.78 14.71
C THR A 141 -23.53 7.00 14.56
N ALA A 142 -22.39 7.68 14.38
CA ALA A 142 -21.09 7.04 14.29
C ALA A 142 -20.47 6.88 15.68
N ALA A 143 -19.68 5.81 15.84
CA ALA A 143 -18.92 5.62 17.05
C ALA A 143 -17.81 6.67 17.18
N GLU A 144 -17.55 7.11 18.41
CA GLU A 144 -16.60 8.19 18.71
C GLU A 144 -15.19 7.91 18.20
N PHE A 145 -14.74 6.64 18.18
CA PHE A 145 -13.40 6.27 17.73
C PHE A 145 -13.13 6.64 16.27
N TYR A 146 -14.17 6.80 15.44
CA TYR A 146 -13.97 7.21 14.05
C TYR A 146 -13.50 8.69 13.97
N THR A 147 -13.76 9.52 14.99
CA THR A 147 -13.26 10.90 15.07
C THR A 147 -11.79 11.00 15.47
N GLN A 148 -11.13 9.86 15.70
CA GLN A 148 -9.75 9.77 16.13
C GLN A 148 -8.88 9.15 15.03
N PRO A 149 -7.61 9.57 14.93
CA PRO A 149 -6.67 8.90 14.04
C PRO A 149 -6.53 7.42 14.46
N PRO A 150 -6.44 6.49 13.50
CA PRO A 150 -6.14 5.09 13.81
C PRO A 150 -4.80 4.94 14.53
N GLU A 151 -4.69 3.94 15.39
CA GLU A 151 -3.43 3.60 16.03
C GLU A 151 -2.53 2.84 15.06
N VAL A 152 -1.28 3.28 14.91
CA VAL A 152 -0.28 2.55 14.13
C VAL A 152 0.37 1.49 15.01
N THR A 153 -0.08 0.25 14.88
CA THR A 153 0.41 -0.92 15.62
C THR A 153 1.48 -1.69 14.83
N ASP A 154 2.08 -2.71 15.43
CA ASP A 154 2.97 -3.64 14.72
C ASP A 154 2.23 -4.42 13.63
N GLU A 155 0.94 -4.70 13.81
CA GLU A 155 0.09 -5.33 12.78
C GLU A 155 -0.13 -4.37 11.61
N THR A 156 -0.38 -3.09 11.88
CA THR A 156 -0.46 -2.04 10.85
C THR A 156 0.83 -1.95 10.05
N ARG A 157 1.99 -2.00 10.73
CA ARG A 157 3.31 -1.99 10.07
C ARG A 157 3.53 -3.22 9.21
N ALA A 158 3.17 -4.41 9.71
CA ALA A 158 3.27 -5.66 8.95
C ALA A 158 2.35 -5.66 7.72
N TYR A 159 1.16 -5.05 7.82
CA TYR A 159 0.23 -4.93 6.69
C TYR A 159 0.83 -4.12 5.53
N PHE A 160 1.58 -3.06 5.83
CA PHE A 160 2.28 -2.21 4.86
C PHE A 160 3.78 -2.53 4.73
N ALA A 161 4.22 -3.72 5.14
CA ALA A 161 5.59 -4.13 4.87
C ALA A 161 5.86 -4.09 3.37
N ALA A 162 6.99 -3.50 2.98
CA ALA A 162 7.39 -3.46 1.58
C ALA A 162 7.52 -4.88 1.03
N ALA A 163 7.13 -5.06 -0.23
CA ALA A 163 7.36 -6.33 -0.92
C ALA A 163 8.87 -6.53 -1.14
N ASP A 164 9.31 -7.79 -1.15
CA ASP A 164 10.68 -8.10 -1.53
C ASP A 164 10.94 -7.65 -2.96
N ALA A 165 12.07 -6.98 -3.18
CA ALA A 165 12.46 -6.53 -4.50
C ALA A 165 12.56 -7.72 -5.47
N LEU A 166 12.09 -7.52 -6.71
CA LEU A 166 12.26 -8.52 -7.75
C LEU A 166 13.75 -8.85 -7.93
N PRO A 167 14.13 -10.15 -8.01
CA PRO A 167 15.49 -10.53 -8.34
C PRO A 167 15.93 -9.83 -9.63
N ALA A 168 17.14 -9.24 -9.65
CA ALA A 168 17.64 -8.46 -10.79
C ALA A 168 17.71 -9.23 -12.13
N SER A 169 17.60 -10.56 -12.11
CA SER A 169 17.50 -11.41 -13.30
C SER A 169 16.10 -11.46 -13.92
N LEU A 170 15.09 -10.96 -13.21
CA LEU A 170 13.71 -10.91 -13.68
C LEU A 170 13.39 -9.49 -14.14
N THR A 171 12.51 -9.41 -15.14
CA THR A 171 11.93 -8.16 -15.61
C THR A 171 10.43 -8.23 -15.33
N PRO A 172 9.82 -7.20 -14.73
CA PRO A 172 8.38 -7.16 -14.55
C PRO A 172 7.66 -7.39 -15.89
N PRO A 173 6.60 -8.21 -15.93
CA PRO A 173 5.83 -8.39 -17.14
C PRO A 173 5.04 -7.14 -17.48
N VAL A 174 4.72 -6.96 -18.76
CA VAL A 174 3.64 -6.04 -19.16
C VAL A 174 2.32 -6.68 -18.75
N LEU A 175 1.65 -6.11 -17.74
CA LEU A 175 0.44 -6.69 -17.15
C LEU A 175 -0.81 -6.64 -18.03
N PRO A 176 -1.09 -5.56 -18.81
CA PRO A 176 -2.32 -5.49 -19.59
C PRO A 176 -2.53 -6.69 -20.52
N GLY A 177 -3.69 -7.31 -20.40
CA GLY A 177 -4.05 -8.52 -21.14
C GLY A 177 -4.75 -9.54 -20.26
N ARG A 178 -5.20 -10.62 -20.91
CA ARG A 178 -5.87 -11.75 -20.26
C ARG A 178 -4.87 -12.86 -19.96
N TRP A 179 -4.88 -13.31 -18.72
CA TRP A 179 -4.02 -14.34 -18.15
C TRP A 179 -4.89 -15.54 -17.74
N THR A 180 -4.46 -16.73 -18.13
CA THR A 180 -5.11 -18.00 -17.78
C THR A 180 -4.10 -18.91 -17.10
N PRO A 181 -4.51 -19.79 -16.17
CA PRO A 181 -3.57 -20.70 -15.52
C PRO A 181 -2.91 -21.62 -16.55
N ASP A 182 -1.58 -21.74 -16.50
CA ASP A 182 -0.85 -22.67 -17.35
C ASP A 182 -1.20 -24.12 -16.97
N GLY A 183 -1.37 -24.98 -17.99
CA GLY A 183 -1.71 -26.38 -17.78
C GLY A 183 -3.11 -26.67 -17.21
N PHE A 184 -4.04 -25.70 -17.21
CA PHE A 184 -5.40 -25.92 -16.74
C PHE A 184 -6.15 -26.91 -17.65
N THR A 185 -6.66 -28.00 -17.08
CA THR A 185 -7.40 -29.06 -17.81
C THR A 185 -8.90 -29.05 -17.51
N GLY A 186 -9.41 -28.04 -16.80
CA GLY A 186 -10.85 -27.91 -16.53
C GLY A 186 -11.62 -27.38 -17.74
N THR A 187 -12.95 -27.41 -17.66
CA THR A 187 -13.84 -26.90 -18.73
C THR A 187 -14.37 -25.50 -18.44
N THR A 188 -14.01 -24.92 -17.30
CA THR A 188 -14.45 -23.60 -16.86
C THR A 188 -13.52 -22.52 -17.42
N ASP A 189 -14.08 -21.33 -17.64
CA ASP A 189 -13.32 -20.18 -18.12
C ASP A 189 -12.65 -19.46 -16.95
N THR A 190 -11.47 -19.94 -16.55
CA THR A 190 -10.70 -19.40 -15.44
C THR A 190 -9.66 -18.41 -15.95
N PHE A 191 -9.74 -17.14 -15.53
CA PHE A 191 -8.88 -16.07 -16.03
C PHE A 191 -8.76 -14.89 -15.06
N VAL A 192 -7.75 -14.04 -15.30
CA VAL A 192 -7.71 -12.64 -14.84
C VAL A 192 -7.34 -11.76 -16.03
N GLU A 193 -8.03 -10.65 -16.24
CA GLU A 193 -7.77 -9.68 -17.28
C GLU A 193 -7.44 -8.33 -16.64
N PHE A 194 -6.23 -7.85 -16.89
CA PHE A 194 -5.79 -6.50 -16.51
C PHE A 194 -5.99 -5.57 -17.69
N ARG A 195 -6.77 -4.50 -17.50
CA ARG A 195 -7.02 -3.48 -18.52
C ARG A 195 -6.12 -2.29 -18.32
N ALA A 196 -5.74 -1.65 -19.43
CA ALA A 196 -4.85 -0.49 -19.42
C ALA A 196 -5.41 0.74 -18.68
N ASP A 197 -6.70 0.74 -18.34
CA ASP A 197 -7.35 1.78 -17.53
C ASP A 197 -7.20 1.55 -16.00
N GLY A 198 -6.40 0.55 -15.59
CA GLY A 198 -6.19 0.21 -14.19
C GLY A 198 -7.33 -0.59 -13.57
N THR A 199 -8.26 -1.12 -14.37
CA THR A 199 -9.27 -2.08 -13.89
C THR A 199 -8.84 -3.52 -14.16
N TRP A 200 -9.23 -4.43 -13.29
CA TRP A 200 -9.12 -5.87 -13.54
C TRP A 200 -10.46 -6.55 -13.39
N GLU A 201 -10.65 -7.64 -14.11
CA GLU A 201 -11.72 -8.60 -13.86
C GLU A 201 -11.16 -10.01 -13.88
N GLY A 202 -11.81 -10.95 -13.21
CA GLY A 202 -11.37 -12.33 -13.21
C GLY A 202 -12.50 -13.28 -12.90
N SER A 203 -12.26 -14.55 -13.22
CA SER A 203 -13.14 -15.64 -12.84
C SER A 203 -12.32 -16.86 -12.42
N ASP A 204 -12.77 -17.51 -11.35
CA ASP A 204 -12.28 -18.85 -10.96
C ASP A 204 -12.98 -19.98 -11.74
N GLY A 205 -13.93 -19.64 -12.62
CA GLY A 205 -14.78 -20.56 -13.36
C GLY A 205 -16.20 -20.72 -12.80
N CYS A 206 -16.44 -20.31 -11.55
CA CYS A 206 -17.73 -20.36 -10.87
C CYS A 206 -18.19 -18.97 -10.42
N ASN A 207 -17.25 -18.16 -9.94
CA ASN A 207 -17.43 -16.82 -9.41
C ASN A 207 -16.63 -15.83 -10.26
N GLY A 208 -17.09 -14.57 -10.25
CA GLY A 208 -16.39 -13.45 -10.86
C GLY A 208 -15.88 -12.49 -9.79
N GLY A 209 -14.85 -11.73 -10.11
CA GLY A 209 -14.34 -10.62 -9.32
C GLY A 209 -13.89 -9.49 -10.24
N ALA A 210 -13.87 -8.28 -9.71
CA ALA A 210 -13.31 -7.13 -10.40
C ALA A 210 -12.74 -6.16 -9.36
N GLY A 211 -11.88 -5.26 -9.82
CA GLY A 211 -11.30 -4.24 -8.97
C GLY A 211 -10.32 -3.36 -9.73
N ARG A 212 -9.42 -2.74 -8.96
CA ARG A 212 -8.37 -1.84 -9.46
C ARG A 212 -7.01 -2.52 -9.34
N TRP A 213 -6.11 -2.18 -10.26
CA TRP A 213 -4.71 -2.60 -10.21
C TRP A 213 -3.80 -1.44 -10.62
N ALA A 214 -2.59 -1.47 -10.09
CA ALA A 214 -1.48 -0.61 -10.47
C ALA A 214 -0.21 -1.46 -10.36
N SER A 215 0.84 -1.03 -11.04
CA SER A 215 2.16 -1.63 -10.91
C SER A 215 3.25 -0.59 -11.17
N ASP A 216 4.36 -0.71 -10.49
CA ASP A 216 5.55 0.12 -10.74
C ASP A 216 6.65 -0.67 -11.47
N ALA A 217 7.77 0.00 -11.75
CA ALA A 217 8.89 -0.59 -12.46
C ALA A 217 9.66 -1.63 -11.62
N ASP A 218 9.43 -1.65 -10.31
CA ASP A 218 10.13 -2.52 -9.36
C ASP A 218 9.28 -3.77 -9.01
N GLY A 219 8.06 -3.84 -9.54
CA GLY A 219 7.15 -4.98 -9.38
C GLY A 219 6.21 -4.87 -8.17
N GLY A 220 6.05 -3.66 -7.62
CA GLY A 220 5.01 -3.32 -6.65
C GLY A 220 3.62 -3.28 -7.25
#